data_AF-A0AAP5TBF1-F1
#
_entry.id   AF-A0AAP5TBF1-F1
#
_cell.length_a   1.000
_cell.length_b   1.000
_cell.length_c   1.000
_cell.angle_alpha   90.00
_cell.angle_beta   90.00
_cell.angle_gamma   90.00
#
_symmetry.space_group_name_H-M   'P 1'
#
loop_
_entity.id
_entity.type
_entity.pdbx_description
1 polymer ?
#
loop_
_entity_poly.entity_id
_entity_poly.type
_entity_poly.pdbx_seq_one_letter_code
_entity_poly.pdbx_strand_id
1 'polypeptide(L)'
;MQNVHFDQAFSSDLTRAVHTANIILKDTHNDSLDVTQLANIREAFFGYFEGANGPETWDTICRPLGYTGIDDFLSKHTFYEARDAMHAADPFKDAEDAETFKKRILTGIDQLAEKANDGETLLVVSHMDAIRSLIQLLNPQIDVHLPIKNGSLNILNFTDNHAEVVAYDK
;
A
#
# COMPACT_ATOMS: atom_id res chain seq x y z
N MET A 1 -3.82 -15.78 -12.84
CA MET A 1 -2.95 -14.99 -13.72
C MET A 1 -1.89 -15.88 -14.38
N GLN A 2 -2.27 -16.97 -15.05
CA GLN A 2 -1.26 -17.75 -15.78
C GLN A 2 -0.92 -17.00 -17.08
N ASN A 3 0.37 -16.85 -17.37
CA ASN A 3 0.93 -16.24 -18.60
C ASN A 3 0.79 -14.72 -18.75
N VAL A 4 0.86 -13.95 -17.66
CA VAL A 4 1.08 -12.50 -17.76
C VAL A 4 2.57 -12.26 -17.99
N HIS A 5 2.91 -11.55 -19.07
CA HIS A 5 4.27 -11.06 -19.32
C HIS A 5 4.50 -9.79 -18.51
N PHE A 6 5.59 -9.73 -17.76
CA PHE A 6 6.05 -8.53 -17.08
C PHE A 6 7.35 -8.06 -17.72
N ASP A 7 7.51 -6.77 -17.88
CA ASP A 7 8.75 -6.18 -18.39
C ASP A 7 9.70 -5.84 -17.24
N GLN A 8 9.14 -5.47 -16.09
CA GLN A 8 9.87 -5.16 -14.87
C GLN A 8 9.13 -5.64 -13.62
N ALA A 9 9.87 -5.93 -12.57
CA ALA A 9 9.33 -6.37 -11.29
C ALA A 9 9.88 -5.53 -10.13
N PHE A 10 8.96 -5.07 -9.29
CA PHE A 10 9.22 -4.23 -8.13
C PHE A 10 8.58 -4.81 -6.88
N SER A 11 9.21 -4.56 -5.73
CA SER A 11 8.58 -4.80 -4.44
C SER A 11 9.08 -3.81 -3.39
N SER A 12 8.41 -3.71 -2.24
CA SER A 12 9.10 -3.19 -1.07
C SER A 12 10.25 -4.13 -0.68
N ASP A 13 11.25 -3.65 0.00
CA ASP A 13 12.34 -4.46 0.55
C ASP A 13 11.96 -5.31 1.80
N LEU A 14 10.70 -5.29 2.25
CA LEU A 14 10.24 -6.20 3.30
C LEU A 14 10.17 -7.64 2.76
N THR A 15 10.72 -8.59 3.52
CA THR A 15 10.88 -10.00 3.10
C THR A 15 9.60 -10.61 2.55
N ARG A 16 8.43 -10.31 3.13
CA ARG A 16 7.13 -10.83 2.66
C ARG A 16 6.79 -10.39 1.23
N ALA A 17 7.11 -9.15 0.87
CA ALA A 17 6.84 -8.59 -0.46
C ALA A 17 7.83 -9.14 -1.49
N VAL A 18 9.12 -9.17 -1.15
CA VAL A 18 10.16 -9.77 -1.98
C VAL A 18 9.85 -11.25 -2.25
N HIS A 19 9.48 -12.01 -1.23
CA HIS A 19 9.12 -13.42 -1.38
C HIS A 19 7.90 -13.61 -2.27
N THR A 20 6.85 -12.81 -2.08
CA THR A 20 5.64 -12.85 -2.90
C THR A 20 5.93 -12.50 -4.36
N ALA A 21 6.74 -11.47 -4.63
CA ALA A 21 7.14 -11.12 -5.99
C ALA A 21 7.85 -12.27 -6.69
N ASN A 22 8.80 -12.92 -6.02
CA ASN A 22 9.51 -14.07 -6.58
C ASN A 22 8.59 -15.27 -6.85
N ILE A 23 7.60 -15.53 -5.98
CA ILE A 23 6.58 -16.56 -6.23
C ILE A 23 5.78 -16.23 -7.49
N ILE A 24 5.29 -14.99 -7.60
CA ILE A 24 4.49 -14.56 -8.77
C ILE A 24 5.31 -14.72 -10.04
N LEU A 25 6.54 -14.22 -10.09
CA LEU A 25 7.41 -14.31 -11.28
C LEU A 25 7.65 -15.76 -11.70
N LYS A 26 7.88 -16.66 -10.75
CA LYS A 26 8.03 -18.08 -11.03
C LYS A 26 6.74 -18.70 -11.60
N ASP A 27 5.61 -18.41 -10.98
CA ASP A 27 4.32 -18.98 -11.36
C ASP A 27 3.79 -18.40 -12.69
N THR A 28 4.28 -17.23 -13.11
CA THR A 28 3.96 -16.60 -14.40
C THR A 28 5.01 -16.82 -15.48
N HIS A 29 6.07 -17.60 -15.24
CA HIS A 29 7.18 -17.85 -16.17
C HIS A 29 7.99 -16.59 -16.53
N ASN A 30 8.14 -15.66 -15.58
CA ASN A 30 8.99 -14.47 -15.66
C ASN A 30 10.20 -14.58 -14.70
N ASP A 31 10.67 -15.79 -14.41
CA ASP A 31 11.72 -16.08 -13.42
C ASP A 31 13.10 -15.51 -13.75
N SER A 32 13.30 -14.99 -14.97
CA SER A 32 14.51 -14.28 -15.37
C SER A 32 14.56 -12.81 -14.92
N LEU A 33 13.44 -12.24 -14.44
CA LEU A 33 13.40 -10.85 -13.99
C LEU A 33 13.96 -10.72 -12.57
N ASP A 34 14.83 -9.73 -12.38
CA ASP A 34 15.25 -9.31 -11.04
C ASP A 34 14.16 -8.43 -10.40
N VAL A 35 13.92 -8.65 -9.10
CA VAL A 35 13.01 -7.81 -8.32
C VAL A 35 13.74 -6.57 -7.79
N THR A 36 13.46 -5.41 -8.37
CA THR A 36 13.97 -4.13 -7.86
C THR A 36 13.21 -3.73 -6.60
N GLN A 37 13.95 -3.46 -5.52
CA GLN A 37 13.35 -3.14 -4.23
C GLN A 37 13.26 -1.63 -4.01
N LEU A 38 12.10 -1.15 -3.59
CA LEU A 38 11.81 0.26 -3.33
C LEU A 38 11.29 0.44 -1.89
N ALA A 39 12.10 1.01 -1.01
CA ALA A 39 11.71 1.21 0.39
C ALA A 39 10.51 2.17 0.55
N ASN A 40 10.29 3.06 -0.41
CA ASN A 40 9.20 4.04 -0.36
C ASN A 40 7.81 3.43 -0.54
N ILE A 41 7.70 2.20 -1.04
CA ILE A 41 6.43 1.45 -1.15
C ILE A 41 6.27 0.40 -0.04
N ARG A 42 6.95 0.59 1.10
CA ARG A 42 6.69 -0.17 2.33
C ARG A 42 5.30 0.14 2.89
N GLU A 43 4.82 -0.78 3.72
CA GLU A 43 3.67 -0.54 4.60
C GLU A 43 3.88 0.71 5.46
N ALA A 44 2.80 1.29 5.98
CA ALA A 44 2.91 2.33 6.98
C ALA A 44 3.72 1.82 8.20
N PHE A 45 4.60 2.65 8.73
CA PHE A 45 5.34 2.35 9.94
C PHE A 45 4.45 2.62 11.15
N PHE A 46 4.24 1.62 11.99
CA PHE A 46 3.31 1.68 13.13
C PHE A 46 3.98 2.13 14.44
N GLY A 47 5.28 2.47 14.41
CA GLY A 47 6.01 3.01 15.58
C GLY A 47 5.98 2.06 16.77
N TYR A 48 5.60 2.58 17.95
CA TYR A 48 5.44 1.78 19.17
C TYR A 48 4.54 0.54 19.00
N PHE A 49 3.61 0.56 18.04
CA PHE A 49 2.64 -0.51 17.84
C PHE A 49 3.12 -1.63 16.89
N GLU A 50 4.35 -1.57 16.39
CA GLU A 50 4.90 -2.64 15.55
C GLU A 50 4.89 -4.00 16.26
N GLY A 51 4.31 -5.00 15.60
CA GLY A 51 4.16 -6.36 16.14
C GLY A 51 3.05 -6.53 17.18
N ALA A 52 2.32 -5.47 17.54
CA ALA A 52 1.16 -5.56 18.43
C ALA A 52 -0.07 -6.17 17.72
N ASN A 53 -1.07 -6.55 18.51
CA ASN A 53 -2.35 -7.02 17.98
C ASN A 53 -3.12 -5.84 17.36
N GLY A 54 -3.32 -5.88 16.03
CA GLY A 54 -3.97 -4.78 15.29
C GLY A 54 -5.33 -4.35 15.84
N PRO A 55 -6.30 -5.27 16.02
CA PRO A 55 -7.60 -4.94 16.63
C PRO A 55 -7.50 -4.28 18.01
N GLU A 56 -6.68 -4.81 18.92
CA GLU A 56 -6.50 -4.25 20.27
C GLU A 56 -5.81 -2.88 20.25
N THR A 57 -4.81 -2.72 19.38
CA THR A 57 -4.14 -1.43 19.14
C THR A 57 -5.14 -0.38 18.69
N TRP A 58 -5.94 -0.68 17.67
CA TRP A 58 -6.93 0.27 17.17
C TRP A 58 -8.05 0.54 18.18
N ASP A 59 -8.49 -0.45 18.96
CA ASP A 59 -9.43 -0.24 20.05
C ASP A 59 -8.87 0.77 21.08
N THR A 60 -7.59 0.61 21.44
CA THR A 60 -6.89 1.49 22.38
C THR A 60 -6.75 2.93 21.83
N ILE A 61 -6.47 3.08 20.54
CA ILE A 61 -6.33 4.39 19.88
C ILE A 61 -7.70 5.08 19.74
N CYS A 62 -8.74 4.34 19.34
CA CYS A 62 -10.03 4.89 18.95
C CYS A 62 -10.96 5.18 20.13
N ARG A 63 -10.90 4.41 21.23
CA ARG A 63 -11.78 4.59 22.40
C ARG A 63 -11.68 5.98 23.05
N PRO A 64 -10.49 6.53 23.33
CA PRO A 64 -10.37 7.89 23.86
C PRO A 64 -10.93 8.98 22.94
N LEU A 65 -11.00 8.70 21.64
CA LEU A 65 -11.56 9.58 20.62
C LEU A 65 -13.09 9.45 20.48
N GLY A 66 -13.72 8.55 21.24
CA GLY A 66 -15.17 8.32 21.23
C GLY A 66 -15.65 7.28 20.21
N TYR A 67 -14.76 6.44 19.69
CA TYR A 67 -15.09 5.39 18.71
C TYR A 67 -14.87 4.00 19.29
N THR A 68 -15.63 3.03 18.81
CA THR A 68 -15.60 1.64 19.32
C THR A 68 -14.49 0.77 18.71
N GLY A 69 -13.75 1.30 17.73
CA GLY A 69 -12.66 0.64 17.01
C GLY A 69 -12.38 1.34 15.68
N ILE A 70 -11.47 0.78 14.88
CA ILE A 70 -11.06 1.37 13.60
C ILE A 70 -12.22 1.45 12.59
N ASP A 71 -13.11 0.47 12.53
CA ASP A 71 -14.23 0.49 11.58
C ASP A 71 -15.22 1.63 11.89
N ASP A 72 -15.56 1.85 13.16
CA ASP A 72 -16.40 2.99 13.58
C ASP A 72 -15.68 4.32 13.35
N PHE A 73 -14.37 4.39 13.60
CA PHE A 73 -13.56 5.56 13.29
C PHE A 73 -13.59 5.88 11.79
N LEU A 74 -13.26 4.91 10.94
CA LEU A 74 -13.22 5.07 9.48
C LEU A 74 -14.61 5.25 8.84
N SER A 75 -15.70 5.06 9.59
CA SER A 75 -17.06 5.41 9.13
C SER A 75 -17.32 6.93 9.14
N LYS A 76 -16.51 7.70 9.87
CA LYS A 76 -16.64 9.15 10.02
C LYS A 76 -15.36 9.92 9.64
N HIS A 77 -14.25 9.20 9.49
CA HIS A 77 -12.93 9.74 9.21
C HIS A 77 -12.26 9.00 8.07
N THR A 78 -11.27 9.64 7.48
CA THR A 78 -10.43 9.08 6.44
C THR A 78 -9.37 8.14 7.02
N PHE A 79 -8.85 7.27 6.16
CA PHE A 79 -7.68 6.45 6.47
C PHE A 79 -6.46 7.30 6.89
N TYR A 80 -6.27 8.46 6.29
CA TYR A 80 -5.20 9.39 6.66
C TYR A 80 -5.39 9.96 8.08
N GLU A 81 -6.61 10.35 8.46
CA GLU A 81 -6.90 10.78 9.84
C GLU A 81 -6.67 9.66 10.86
N ALA A 82 -6.85 8.38 10.47
CA ALA A 82 -6.49 7.26 11.34
C ALA A 82 -4.97 7.14 11.55
N ARG A 83 -4.16 7.47 10.53
CA ARG A 83 -2.69 7.55 10.67
C ARG A 83 -2.29 8.64 11.65
N ASP A 84 -2.91 9.82 11.54
CA ASP A 84 -2.66 10.93 12.47
C ASP A 84 -3.06 10.56 13.90
N ALA A 85 -4.18 9.86 14.09
CA ALA A 85 -4.61 9.36 15.39
C ALA A 85 -3.61 8.37 15.98
N MET A 86 -3.05 7.46 15.17
CA MET A 86 -2.02 6.53 15.62
C MET A 86 -0.71 7.25 15.97
N HIS A 87 -0.25 8.19 15.14
CA HIS A 87 0.92 9.01 15.45
C HIS A 87 0.71 9.80 16.76
N ALA A 88 -0.48 10.36 16.98
CA ALA A 88 -0.83 11.05 18.21
C ALA A 88 -0.87 10.12 19.44
N ALA A 89 -1.23 8.85 19.26
CA ALA A 89 -1.23 7.84 20.32
C ALA A 89 0.13 7.21 20.60
N ASP A 90 1.04 7.19 19.62
CA ASP A 90 2.40 6.68 19.77
C ASP A 90 3.19 7.52 20.79
N PRO A 91 3.66 6.96 21.91
CA PRO A 91 4.46 7.69 22.91
C PRO A 91 5.77 8.28 22.35
N PHE A 92 6.34 7.67 21.31
CA PHE A 92 7.62 8.07 20.73
C PHE A 92 7.48 8.95 19.49
N LYS A 93 6.26 9.06 18.92
CA LYS A 93 5.99 9.80 17.67
C LYS A 93 6.77 9.26 16.47
N ASP A 94 7.06 7.97 16.48
CA ASP A 94 7.79 7.27 15.42
C ASP A 94 6.83 6.75 14.34
N ALA A 95 5.59 6.39 14.71
CA ALA A 95 4.56 5.97 13.77
C ALA A 95 4.32 7.05 12.70
N GLU A 96 4.24 6.68 11.43
CA GLU A 96 4.07 7.67 10.36
C GLU A 96 2.70 8.35 10.44
N ASP A 97 2.69 9.68 10.45
CA ASP A 97 1.48 10.47 10.22
C ASP A 97 1.05 10.44 8.74
N ALA A 98 -0.10 11.06 8.45
CA ALA A 98 -0.65 11.10 7.10
C ALA A 98 0.26 11.79 6.09
N GLU A 99 0.87 12.92 6.47
CA GLU A 99 1.71 13.72 5.58
C GLU A 99 2.97 12.95 5.20
N THR A 100 3.67 12.42 6.19
CA THR A 100 4.90 11.63 6.03
C THR A 100 4.63 10.42 5.16
N PHE A 101 3.57 9.66 5.48
CA PHE A 101 3.21 8.47 4.72
C PHE A 101 2.85 8.81 3.26
N LYS A 102 1.96 9.78 3.04
CA LYS A 102 1.54 10.19 1.69
C LYS A 102 2.74 10.65 0.86
N LYS A 103 3.62 11.50 1.42
CA LYS A 103 4.81 11.98 0.72
C LYS A 103 5.74 10.84 0.34
N ARG A 104 5.94 9.87 1.24
CA ARG A 104 6.77 8.69 0.97
C ARG A 104 6.17 7.83 -0.15
N ILE A 105 4.88 7.54 -0.11
CA ILE A 105 4.20 6.76 -1.15
C ILE A 105 4.28 7.46 -2.51
N LEU A 106 4.04 8.78 -2.57
CA LEU A 106 4.23 9.56 -3.80
C LEU A 106 5.66 9.46 -4.34
N THR A 107 6.67 9.55 -3.48
CA THR A 107 8.06 9.35 -3.88
C THR A 107 8.29 7.94 -4.46
N GLY A 108 7.65 6.91 -3.90
CA GLY A 108 7.72 5.55 -4.42
C GLY A 108 7.05 5.38 -5.79
N ILE A 109 5.94 6.09 -6.02
CA ILE A 109 5.23 6.13 -7.31
C ILE A 109 6.09 6.84 -8.36
N ASP A 110 6.71 7.99 -8.01
CA ASP A 110 7.62 8.70 -8.90
C ASP A 110 8.81 7.81 -9.29
N GLN A 111 9.37 7.05 -8.35
CA GLN A 111 10.45 6.07 -8.63
C GLN A 111 10.02 4.95 -9.57
N LEU A 112 8.75 4.53 -9.53
CA LEU A 112 8.20 3.55 -10.48
C LEU A 112 8.03 4.19 -11.86
N ALA A 113 7.45 5.38 -11.92
CA ALA A 113 7.22 6.12 -13.16
C ALA A 113 8.54 6.47 -13.88
N GLU A 114 9.57 6.89 -13.15
CA GLU A 114 10.91 7.17 -13.70
C GLU A 114 11.59 5.95 -14.33
N LYS A 115 11.20 4.75 -13.91
CA LYS A 115 11.76 3.48 -14.42
C LYS A 115 10.93 2.85 -15.52
N ALA A 116 9.65 3.20 -15.61
CA ALA A 116 8.74 2.67 -16.60
C ALA A 116 9.01 3.26 -17.98
N ASN A 117 8.87 2.43 -19.02
CA ASN A 117 8.81 2.88 -20.41
C ASN A 117 7.41 2.68 -20.98
N ASP A 118 7.08 3.44 -22.03
CA ASP A 118 5.80 3.32 -22.73
C ASP A 118 5.52 1.88 -23.19
N GLY A 119 4.35 1.37 -22.83
CA GLY A 119 3.90 0.03 -23.19
C GLY A 119 4.37 -1.10 -22.28
N GLU A 120 5.16 -0.81 -21.24
CA GLU A 120 5.60 -1.82 -20.28
C GLU A 120 4.51 -2.22 -19.29
N THR A 121 4.50 -3.49 -18.91
CA THR A 121 3.71 -4.02 -17.80
C THR A 121 4.61 -4.28 -16.60
N LEU A 122 4.35 -3.55 -15.50
CA LEU A 122 5.15 -3.63 -14.27
C LEU A 122 4.44 -4.50 -13.24
N LEU A 123 5.13 -5.51 -12.70
CA LEU A 123 4.70 -6.17 -11.46
C LEU A 123 5.14 -5.30 -10.27
N VAL A 124 4.21 -4.89 -9.41
CA VAL A 124 4.53 -4.15 -8.18
C VAL A 124 3.91 -4.86 -6.97
N VAL A 125 4.75 -5.37 -6.07
CA VAL A 125 4.30 -6.05 -4.85
C VAL A 125 4.54 -5.17 -3.62
N SER A 126 3.45 -4.70 -3.02
CA SER A 126 3.47 -3.78 -1.89
C SER A 126 2.51 -4.25 -0.79
N HIS A 127 1.99 -3.33 0.01
CA HIS A 127 1.22 -3.60 1.23
C HIS A 127 -0.11 -2.87 1.22
N MET A 128 -0.95 -3.19 2.20
CA MET A 128 -2.31 -2.73 2.22
C MET A 128 -2.40 -1.21 2.24
N ASP A 129 -1.71 -0.52 3.16
CA ASP A 129 -1.86 0.93 3.27
C ASP A 129 -1.24 1.65 2.07
N ALA A 130 -0.13 1.13 1.54
CA ALA A 130 0.51 1.66 0.36
C ALA A 130 -0.41 1.58 -0.88
N ILE A 131 -1.05 0.42 -1.10
CA ILE A 131 -2.00 0.22 -2.19
C ILE A 131 -3.24 1.10 -1.98
N ARG A 132 -3.81 1.14 -0.76
CA ARG A 132 -4.95 2.02 -0.44
C ARG A 132 -4.65 3.48 -0.75
N SER A 133 -3.47 3.97 -0.34
CA SER A 133 -3.04 5.34 -0.62
C SER A 133 -2.96 5.62 -2.12
N LEU A 134 -2.36 4.72 -2.89
CA LEU A 134 -2.29 4.86 -4.34
C LEU A 134 -3.68 4.87 -4.99
N ILE A 135 -4.56 3.95 -4.61
CA ILE A 135 -5.93 3.87 -5.14
C ILE A 135 -6.71 5.15 -4.82
N GLN A 136 -6.65 5.67 -3.59
CA GLN A 136 -7.31 6.93 -3.22
C GLN A 136 -6.75 8.14 -3.96
N LEU A 137 -5.43 8.18 -4.20
CA LEU A 137 -4.79 9.26 -4.94
C LEU A 137 -5.24 9.30 -6.40
N LEU A 138 -5.42 8.12 -7.01
CA LEU A 138 -5.85 7.99 -8.40
C LEU A 138 -7.37 8.16 -8.57
N ASN A 139 -8.15 7.60 -7.65
CA ASN A 139 -9.61 7.67 -7.69
C ASN A 139 -10.18 7.82 -6.27
N PRO A 140 -10.40 9.06 -5.81
CA PRO A 140 -10.96 9.35 -4.48
C PRO A 140 -12.39 8.81 -4.26
N GLN A 141 -13.09 8.38 -5.32
CA GLN A 141 -14.43 7.82 -5.23
C GLN A 141 -14.43 6.32 -4.89
N ILE A 142 -13.29 5.64 -5.01
CA ILE A 142 -13.16 4.25 -4.58
C ILE A 142 -13.09 4.22 -3.07
N ASP A 143 -14.08 3.58 -2.46
CA ASP A 143 -14.07 3.33 -1.03
C ASP A 143 -13.03 2.26 -0.69
N VAL A 144 -11.93 2.69 -0.07
CA VAL A 144 -10.87 1.82 0.44
C VAL A 144 -10.98 1.63 1.96
N HIS A 145 -12.14 1.95 2.56
CA HIS A 145 -12.41 1.74 3.98
C HIS A 145 -12.18 0.27 4.37
N LEU A 146 -12.66 -0.65 3.53
CA LEU A 146 -12.52 -2.09 3.77
C LEU A 146 -11.09 -2.59 3.51
N PRO A 147 -10.63 -3.60 4.27
CA PRO A 147 -9.35 -4.25 4.02
C PRO A 147 -9.26 -4.88 2.63
N ILE A 148 -8.20 -4.51 1.92
CA ILE A 148 -7.75 -5.20 0.71
C ILE A 148 -7.26 -6.59 1.11
N LYS A 149 -7.69 -7.63 0.39
CA LYS A 149 -7.33 -9.01 0.75
C LYS A 149 -5.86 -9.29 0.44
N ASN A 150 -5.22 -10.09 1.28
CA ASN A 150 -3.88 -10.59 0.99
C ASN A 150 -3.89 -11.38 -0.34
N GLY A 151 -2.95 -11.05 -1.22
CA GLY A 151 -2.87 -11.65 -2.55
C GLY A 151 -3.88 -11.11 -3.55
N SER A 152 -4.65 -10.06 -3.23
CA SER A 152 -5.52 -9.40 -4.20
C SER A 152 -4.72 -8.78 -5.35
N LEU A 153 -5.33 -8.73 -6.52
CA LEU A 153 -4.83 -8.04 -7.68
C LEU A 153 -5.49 -6.67 -7.84
N ASN A 154 -4.66 -5.65 -8.01
CA ASN A 154 -5.07 -4.30 -8.38
C ASN A 154 -4.39 -3.97 -9.70
N ILE A 155 -5.16 -3.56 -10.71
CA ILE A 155 -4.65 -3.23 -12.04
C ILE A 155 -4.85 -1.75 -12.25
N LEU A 156 -3.76 -1.06 -12.56
CA LEU A 156 -3.70 0.37 -12.81
C LEU A 156 -3.15 0.58 -14.22
N ASN A 157 -3.77 1.46 -15.00
CA ASN A 157 -3.18 1.95 -16.24
C ASN A 157 -2.65 3.36 -16.00
N PHE A 158 -1.43 3.61 -16.46
CA PHE A 158 -0.82 4.94 -16.48
C PHE A 158 -0.57 5.34 -17.94
N THR A 159 -0.92 6.57 -18.28
CA THR A 159 -0.65 7.23 -19.56
C THR A 159 -0.16 8.65 -19.25
N ASP A 160 0.44 9.33 -20.22
CA ASP A 160 1.02 10.67 -20.07
C ASP A 160 0.12 11.68 -19.34
N ASN A 161 -1.20 11.58 -19.55
CA ASN A 161 -2.17 12.55 -19.04
C ASN A 161 -3.23 11.95 -18.12
N HIS A 162 -3.18 10.65 -17.87
CA HIS A 162 -4.22 9.96 -17.15
C HIS A 162 -3.72 8.69 -16.47
N ALA A 163 -4.13 8.49 -15.22
CA ALA A 163 -3.99 7.23 -14.53
C ALA A 163 -5.37 6.77 -14.06
N GLU A 164 -5.67 5.48 -14.27
CA GLU A 164 -6.96 4.88 -13.92
C GLU A 164 -6.78 3.58 -13.14
N VAL A 165 -7.75 3.32 -12.26
CA VAL A 165 -7.91 2.03 -11.58
C VAL A 165 -8.80 1.15 -12.45
N VAL A 166 -8.22 0.16 -13.10
CA VAL A 166 -8.92 -0.79 -13.99
C VAL A 166 -9.56 -1.93 -13.19
N ALA A 167 -8.87 -2.38 -12.15
CA ALA A 167 -9.38 -3.40 -11.24
C ALA A 167 -8.88 -3.13 -9.81
N TYR A 168 -9.77 -3.35 -8.84
CA TYR A 168 -9.49 -3.16 -7.42
C TYR A 168 -9.95 -4.41 -6.64
N ASP A 169 -9.10 -4.90 -5.75
CA ASP A 169 -9.32 -6.07 -4.87
C ASP A 169 -9.84 -7.34 -5.59
N LYS A 170 -9.24 -7.70 -6.74
CA LYS A 170 -9.60 -8.93 -7.50
C LYS A 170 -8.88 -10.19 -7.05
#